data_AF-A0A6L7XPD2-F1
#
_entry.id   AF-A0A6L7XPD2-F1
#
_cell.length_a   1.000
_cell.length_b   1.000
_cell.length_c   1.000
_cell.angle_alpha   90.00
_cell.angle_beta   90.00
_cell.angle_gamma   90.00
#
_symmetry.space_group_name_H-M   'P 1'
#
loop_
_entity.id
_entity.type
_entity.pdbx_description
1 polymer ?
#
loop_
_entity_poly.entity_id
_entity_poly.type
_entity_poly.pdbx_seq_one_letter_code
_entity_poly.pdbx_strand_id
1 'polypeptide(L)'
;MTRLAAFALAAATTLPGGYDPTVWEDHVADFFPADQVETALCVIGWESGGNPHLINDSEPHTGGSVGLFQIAADNWAGRYRIAGLERWPTVTLTQARRLLRDYPTINIAAAAAIWRANGWLPAWRAQKHRCGLR
;
A
#
# COMPACT_ATOMS: atom_id res chain seq x y z
N MET A 1 5.42 -22.61 20.14
CA MET A 1 5.11 -23.06 18.76
C MET A 1 5.72 -22.06 17.80
N THR A 2 6.74 -22.49 17.09
CA THR A 2 7.79 -21.66 16.50
C THR A 2 7.40 -21.23 15.08
N ARG A 3 7.06 -19.94 14.88
CA ARG A 3 6.80 -19.33 13.55
C ARG A 3 8.10 -18.88 12.87
N LEU A 4 9.12 -19.75 12.84
CA LEU A 4 10.41 -19.46 12.21
C LEU A 4 10.75 -20.57 11.21
N ALA A 5 9.96 -20.71 10.14
CA ALA A 5 10.28 -21.66 9.07
C ALA A 5 9.54 -21.40 7.75
N ALA A 6 9.18 -20.15 7.41
CA ALA A 6 8.62 -19.83 6.09
C ALA A 6 9.37 -18.73 5.32
N PHE A 7 10.44 -18.18 5.90
CA PHE A 7 11.21 -17.08 5.28
C PHE A 7 12.29 -17.53 4.28
N ALA A 8 12.37 -18.82 3.96
CA ALA A 8 13.50 -19.38 3.22
C ALA A 8 13.07 -20.09 1.93
N LEU A 9 12.37 -19.40 1.01
CA LEU A 9 12.45 -19.72 -0.42
C LEU A 9 11.92 -18.66 -1.43
N ALA A 10 11.95 -17.36 -1.11
CA ALA A 10 11.68 -16.30 -2.10
C ALA A 10 12.69 -15.12 -2.06
N ALA A 11 13.80 -15.26 -1.33
CA ALA A 11 14.86 -14.25 -1.28
C ALA A 11 15.77 -14.33 -2.52
N ALA A 12 15.30 -13.86 -3.68
CA ALA A 12 16.19 -13.52 -4.81
C ALA A 12 15.58 -12.58 -5.86
N THR A 13 14.44 -11.93 -5.60
CA THR A 13 14.15 -10.65 -6.27
C THR A 13 14.59 -9.56 -5.29
N THR A 14 15.78 -9.02 -5.50
CA THR A 14 16.22 -7.80 -4.83
C THR A 14 15.16 -6.74 -5.08
N LEU A 15 14.37 -6.45 -4.04
CA LEU A 15 13.40 -5.38 -4.12
C LEU A 15 14.15 -4.06 -4.37
N PRO A 16 13.51 -3.06 -4.98
CA PRO A 16 14.19 -1.86 -5.43
C PRO A 16 14.96 -1.16 -4.30
N GLY A 17 16.19 -0.73 -4.59
CA GLY A 17 16.89 0.30 -3.82
C GLY A 17 17.32 -0.04 -2.39
N GLY A 18 17.39 -1.32 -2.00
CA GLY A 18 17.74 -1.70 -0.63
C GLY A 18 16.56 -1.63 0.35
N TYR A 19 15.34 -1.71 -0.17
CA TYR A 19 14.12 -1.87 0.62
C TYR A 19 14.18 -3.14 1.49
N ASP A 20 14.00 -2.95 2.81
CA ASP A 20 13.83 -4.03 3.77
C ASP A 20 12.32 -4.24 4.07
N PRO A 21 11.70 -5.33 3.60
CA PRO A 21 10.28 -5.59 3.81
C PRO A 21 9.92 -5.88 5.26
N THR A 22 10.88 -6.28 6.10
CA THR A 22 10.61 -6.63 7.51
C THR A 22 10.14 -5.43 8.34
N VAL A 23 10.47 -4.20 7.90
CA VAL A 23 10.02 -2.95 8.54
C VAL A 23 8.49 -2.81 8.51
N TRP A 24 7.83 -3.32 7.46
CA TRP A 24 6.38 -3.15 7.27
C TRP A 24 5.58 -4.44 7.44
N GLU A 25 6.23 -5.59 7.64
CA GLU A 25 5.57 -6.90 7.64
C GLU A 25 4.44 -6.99 8.66
N ASP A 26 4.70 -6.67 9.93
CA ASP A 26 3.69 -6.70 11.00
C ASP A 26 2.54 -5.73 10.71
N HIS A 27 2.87 -4.52 10.23
CA HIS A 27 1.87 -3.52 9.87
C HIS A 27 1.00 -3.96 8.68
N VAL A 28 1.55 -4.68 7.71
CA VAL A 28 0.80 -5.23 6.58
C VAL A 28 -0.08 -6.39 7.03
N ALA A 29 0.44 -7.26 7.90
CA ALA A 29 -0.28 -8.41 8.44
C ALA A 29 -1.50 -8.02 9.30
N ASP A 30 -1.53 -6.81 9.86
CA ASP A 30 -2.70 -6.28 10.56
C ASP A 30 -3.91 -6.02 9.63
N PHE A 31 -3.70 -5.82 8.33
CA PHE A 31 -4.75 -5.41 7.38
C PHE A 31 -5.01 -6.37 6.23
N PHE A 32 -3.99 -7.16 5.84
CA PHE A 32 -4.06 -8.15 4.76
C PHE A 32 -4.11 -9.57 5.34
N PRO A 33 -4.84 -10.51 4.72
CA PRO A 33 -4.75 -11.91 5.09
C PRO A 33 -3.35 -12.45 4.79
N ALA A 34 -2.95 -13.50 5.52
CA ALA A 34 -1.58 -14.02 5.49
C ALA A 34 -1.07 -14.38 4.08
N ASP A 35 -1.95 -14.83 3.20
CA ASP A 35 -1.65 -15.20 1.81
C ASP A 35 -1.44 -13.98 0.88
N GLN A 36 -1.67 -12.75 1.37
CA GLN A 36 -1.54 -11.51 0.61
C GLN A 36 -0.45 -10.59 1.16
N VAL A 37 0.15 -10.92 2.32
CA VAL A 37 1.20 -10.11 2.96
C VAL A 37 2.43 -9.96 2.05
N GLU A 38 2.90 -11.06 1.45
CA GLU A 38 4.06 -11.04 0.55
C GLU A 38 3.79 -10.18 -0.70
N THR A 39 2.61 -10.30 -1.30
CA THR A 39 2.21 -9.48 -2.45
C THR A 39 2.14 -8.00 -2.09
N ALA A 40 1.56 -7.68 -0.93
CA ALA A 40 1.49 -6.31 -0.42
C ALA A 40 2.88 -5.71 -0.21
N LEU A 41 3.81 -6.45 0.40
CA LEU A 41 5.20 -6.02 0.59
C LEU A 41 5.94 -5.84 -0.75
N CYS A 42 5.69 -6.69 -1.75
CA CYS A 42 6.23 -6.52 -3.10
C CYS A 42 5.74 -5.20 -3.74
N VAL A 43 4.44 -4.90 -3.61
CA VAL A 43 3.87 -3.65 -4.12
C VAL A 43 4.53 -2.45 -3.45
N ILE A 44 4.68 -2.44 -2.12
CA ILE A 44 5.40 -1.37 -1.41
C ILE A 44 6.82 -1.17 -1.95
N GLY A 45 7.54 -2.26 -2.20
CA GLY A 45 8.90 -2.21 -2.74
C GLY A 45 8.97 -1.48 -4.08
N TRP A 46 8.01 -1.74 -4.98
CA TRP A 46 7.98 -1.13 -6.31
C TRP A 46 7.31 0.24 -6.39
N GLU A 47 6.35 0.51 -5.52
CA GLU A 47 5.62 1.78 -5.50
C GLU A 47 6.42 2.86 -4.78
N SER A 48 7.06 2.54 -3.65
CA SER A 48 7.74 3.55 -2.85
C SER A 48 9.13 3.18 -2.35
N GLY A 49 9.60 1.95 -2.60
CA GLY A 49 10.83 1.45 -1.99
C GLY A 49 10.75 1.41 -0.45
N GLY A 50 9.54 1.32 0.10
CA GLY A 50 9.31 1.37 1.55
C GLY A 50 9.32 2.77 2.16
N ASN A 51 9.38 3.85 1.36
CA ASN A 51 9.33 5.22 1.87
C ASN A 51 7.87 5.68 2.11
N PRO A 52 7.42 5.86 3.36
CA PRO A 52 6.05 6.28 3.64
C PRO A 52 5.79 7.75 3.30
N HIS A 53 6.84 8.54 3.13
CA HIS A 53 6.74 9.96 2.83
C HIS A 53 6.87 10.27 1.33
N LEU A 54 6.96 9.24 0.48
CA LEU A 54 7.05 9.43 -0.96
C LEU A 54 5.76 10.05 -1.50
N ILE A 55 5.93 11.10 -2.28
CA ILE A 55 4.85 11.77 -3.00
C ILE A 55 5.26 11.82 -4.46
N ASN A 56 4.40 11.30 -5.33
CA ASN A 56 4.52 11.50 -6.76
C ASN A 56 3.52 12.56 -7.24
N ASP A 57 4.03 13.74 -7.57
CA ASP A 57 3.26 14.88 -8.06
C ASP A 57 3.13 14.93 -9.59
N SER A 58 3.54 13.86 -10.31
CA SER A 58 3.39 13.80 -11.77
C SER A 58 1.93 13.83 -12.25
N GLU A 59 0.96 13.68 -11.34
CA GLU A 59 -0.48 13.73 -11.62
C GLU A 59 -1.14 14.86 -10.79
N PRO A 60 -1.01 16.13 -11.21
CA PRO A 60 -1.50 17.27 -10.43
C PRO A 60 -3.03 17.29 -10.27
N HIS A 61 -3.77 16.66 -11.20
CA HIS A 61 -5.25 16.62 -11.18
C HIS A 61 -5.81 15.63 -10.15
N THR A 62 -5.05 14.60 -9.76
CA THR A 62 -5.46 13.58 -8.77
C THR A 62 -4.97 13.92 -7.36
N GLY A 63 -4.27 15.05 -7.21
CA GLY A 63 -3.56 15.36 -5.98
C GLY A 63 -2.41 14.40 -5.70
N GLY A 64 -1.84 13.78 -6.73
CA GLY A 64 -0.65 12.92 -6.65
C GLY A 64 -0.87 11.58 -5.95
N SER A 65 0.08 10.67 -6.17
CA SER A 65 0.15 9.38 -5.49
C SER A 65 1.00 9.46 -4.24
N VAL A 66 0.54 8.86 -3.14
CA VAL A 66 1.09 9.12 -1.81
C VAL A 66 1.42 7.83 -1.05
N GLY A 67 2.58 7.84 -0.40
CA GLY A 67 3.00 6.89 0.63
C GLY A 67 3.36 5.51 0.10
N LEU A 68 3.29 4.52 0.99
CA LEU A 68 3.79 3.16 0.76
C LEU A 68 3.21 2.49 -0.50
N PHE A 69 1.91 2.64 -0.70
CA PHE A 69 1.20 2.05 -1.85
C PHE A 69 0.95 3.02 -3.01
N GLN A 70 1.50 4.24 -2.94
CA GLN A 70 1.31 5.29 -3.95
C GLN A 70 -0.18 5.48 -4.30
N ILE A 71 -1.00 5.67 -3.27
CA ILE A 71 -2.45 5.84 -3.42
C ILE A 71 -2.73 7.27 -3.90
N ALA A 72 -3.49 7.41 -4.99
CA ALA A 72 -3.94 8.70 -5.48
C ALA A 72 -4.84 9.39 -4.42
N ALA A 73 -4.50 10.62 -4.06
CA ALA A 73 -5.15 11.30 -2.95
C ALA A 73 -6.63 11.65 -3.24
N ASP A 74 -7.01 11.86 -4.50
CA ASP A 74 -8.38 12.09 -4.94
C ASP A 74 -9.29 10.87 -4.81
N ASN A 75 -8.75 9.66 -5.01
CA ASN A 75 -9.46 8.42 -4.73
C ASN A 75 -9.81 8.38 -3.25
N TRP A 76 -8.90 8.78 -2.36
CA TRP A 76 -9.20 8.80 -0.94
C TRP A 76 -10.09 9.98 -0.51
N ALA A 77 -9.94 11.14 -1.14
CA ALA A 77 -10.71 12.35 -0.83
C ALA A 77 -12.18 12.21 -1.28
N GLY A 78 -13.08 11.99 -0.31
CA GLY A 78 -14.53 12.12 -0.51
C GLY A 78 -15.23 10.98 -1.27
N ARG A 79 -14.52 9.92 -1.69
CA ARG A 79 -15.12 8.82 -2.47
C ARG A 79 -15.03 7.44 -1.83
N TYR A 80 -13.96 7.13 -1.10
CA TYR A 80 -13.84 5.82 -0.49
C TYR A 80 -14.30 5.86 0.98
N ARG A 81 -15.56 5.47 1.20
CA ARG A 81 -15.92 4.75 2.42
C ARG A 81 -15.18 3.42 2.36
N ILE A 82 -13.96 3.40 2.87
CA ILE A 82 -13.22 2.16 3.07
C ILE A 82 -14.11 1.26 3.93
N ALA A 83 -14.54 0.11 3.41
CA ALA A 83 -15.25 -0.90 4.19
C ALA A 83 -14.38 -1.27 5.41
N GLY A 84 -14.89 -0.96 6.61
CA GLY A 84 -14.17 -1.09 7.88
C GLY A 84 -13.60 0.21 8.49
N LEU A 85 -13.63 1.34 7.76
CA LEU A 85 -13.29 2.68 8.27
C LEU A 85 -14.45 3.67 8.05
N GLU A 86 -15.69 3.21 8.22
CA GLU A 86 -16.94 3.96 7.99
C GLU A 86 -17.10 5.27 8.78
N ARG A 87 -16.11 5.62 9.61
CA ARG A 87 -16.13 6.78 10.52
C ARG A 87 -15.26 7.95 10.11
N TRP A 88 -14.53 7.91 9.00
CA TRP A 88 -13.72 9.06 8.62
C TRP A 88 -14.61 10.15 7.98
N PRO A 89 -14.59 11.39 8.52
CA PRO A 89 -15.31 12.50 7.91
C PRO A 89 -14.76 12.76 6.51
N THR A 90 -15.57 13.36 5.63
CA THR A 90 -15.08 13.84 4.33
C THR A 90 -13.87 14.74 4.56
N VAL A 91 -12.69 14.30 4.13
CA VAL A 91 -11.44 15.05 4.20
C VAL A 91 -11.19 15.79 2.89
N THR A 92 -10.55 16.97 2.97
CA THR A 92 -10.07 17.68 1.79
C THR A 92 -8.92 16.91 1.14
N LEU A 93 -8.61 17.20 -0.13
CA LEU A 93 -7.46 16.62 -0.83
C LEU A 93 -6.13 16.85 -0.09
N THR A 94 -5.95 18.03 0.52
CA THR A 94 -4.76 18.34 1.32
C THR A 94 -4.68 17.49 2.59
N GLN A 95 -5.80 17.29 3.28
CA GLN A 95 -5.86 16.39 4.44
C GLN A 95 -5.62 14.94 4.02
N ALA A 96 -6.17 14.53 2.87
CA ALA A 96 -5.97 13.22 2.29
C ALA A 96 -4.49 12.90 2.09
N ARG A 97 -3.78 13.78 1.39
CA ARG A 97 -2.33 13.68 1.18
C ARG A 97 -1.55 13.60 2.49
N ARG A 98 -1.87 14.45 3.47
CA ARG A 98 -1.16 14.45 4.77
C ARG A 98 -1.36 13.13 5.50
N LEU A 99 -2.60 12.64 5.60
CA LEU A 99 -2.89 11.41 6.33
C LEU A 99 -2.23 10.18 5.68
N LEU A 100 -2.29 10.06 4.35
CA LEU A 100 -1.65 8.98 3.61
C LEU A 100 -0.12 9.00 3.69
N ARG A 101 0.48 10.17 3.93
CA ARG A 101 1.94 10.37 4.00
C ARG A 101 2.50 10.26 5.41
N ASP A 102 1.81 10.86 6.39
CA ASP A 102 2.30 11.03 7.76
C ASP A 102 1.91 9.84 8.64
N TYR A 103 0.91 9.05 8.23
CA TYR A 103 0.43 7.88 8.95
C TYR A 103 0.47 6.64 8.05
N PRO A 104 1.60 5.90 8.02
CA PRO A 104 1.78 4.73 7.16
C PRO A 104 0.69 3.67 7.34
N THR A 105 0.19 3.51 8.57
CA THR A 105 -0.92 2.59 8.87
C THR A 105 -2.22 2.99 8.17
N ILE A 106 -2.51 4.29 7.98
CA ILE A 106 -3.65 4.74 7.17
C ILE A 106 -3.44 4.40 5.70
N ASN A 107 -2.21 4.55 5.19
CA ASN A 107 -1.87 4.18 3.81
C ASN A 107 -2.08 2.68 3.56
N ILE A 108 -1.57 1.83 4.46
CA ILE A 108 -1.72 0.36 4.40
C ILE A 108 -3.20 -0.02 4.52
N ALA A 109 -3.94 0.56 5.47
CA ALA A 109 -5.36 0.30 5.64
C ALA A 109 -6.18 0.69 4.39
N ALA A 110 -5.83 1.81 3.76
CA ALA A 110 -6.45 2.25 2.51
C ALA A 110 -6.13 1.29 1.34
N ALA A 111 -4.89 0.83 1.23
CA ALA A 111 -4.52 -0.17 0.23
C ALA A 111 -5.30 -1.48 0.41
N ALA A 112 -5.38 -1.98 1.65
CA ALA A 112 -6.15 -3.19 1.96
C ALA A 112 -7.63 -3.03 1.60
N ALA A 113 -8.19 -1.84 1.78
CA ALA A 113 -9.57 -1.54 1.40
C ALA A 113 -9.78 -1.55 -0.12
N ILE A 114 -8.88 -0.92 -0.87
CA ILE A 114 -8.91 -0.90 -2.34
C ILE A 114 -8.79 -2.34 -2.86
N TRP A 115 -7.87 -3.13 -2.30
CA TRP A 115 -7.68 -4.53 -2.63
C TRP A 115 -8.92 -5.37 -2.29
N ARG A 116 -9.53 -5.22 -1.12
CA ARG A 116 -10.77 -5.95 -0.77
C ARG A 116 -11.92 -5.64 -1.73
N ALA A 117 -12.01 -4.40 -2.20
CA ALA A 117 -13.08 -3.97 -3.09
C ALA A 117 -12.90 -4.44 -4.54
N ASN A 118 -11.66 -4.55 -5.02
CA ASN A 118 -11.37 -4.71 -6.45
C ASN A 118 -10.41 -5.86 -6.79
N GLY A 119 -9.74 -6.45 -5.81
CA GLY A 119 -8.50 -7.19 -6.01
C GLY A 119 -7.30 -6.26 -6.22
N TRP A 120 -6.14 -6.82 -6.57
CA TRP A 120 -4.92 -6.04 -6.84
C TRP A 120 -5.01 -5.22 -8.14
N LEU A 121 -5.77 -5.73 -9.10
CA LEU A 121 -6.03 -5.08 -10.37
C LEU A 121 -7.43 -4.44 -10.34
N PRO A 122 -7.62 -3.24 -10.90
CA PRO A 122 -6.68 -2.50 -11.73
C PRO A 122 -5.71 -1.57 -10.97
N ALA A 123 -5.84 -1.46 -9.64
CA ALA A 123 -5.20 -0.41 -8.85
C ALA A 123 -3.66 -0.36 -8.97
N TRP A 124 -2.98 -1.50 -8.88
CA TRP A 124 -1.52 -1.57 -9.00
C TRP A 124 -1.06 -2.25 -10.30
N ARG A 125 -1.73 -1.93 -11.42
CA ARG A 125 -1.50 -2.55 -12.73
C ARG A 125 -0.02 -2.54 -13.15
N ALA A 126 0.72 -1.48 -12.85
CA ALA A 126 2.14 -1.37 -13.19
C ALA A 126 2.98 -2.51 -12.57
N GLN A 127 2.55 -3.07 -11.44
CA GLN A 127 3.28 -4.12 -10.72
C GLN A 127 2.78 -5.53 -11.06
N LYS A 128 1.84 -5.67 -12.01
CA LYS A 128 1.25 -6.98 -12.38
C LYS A 128 2.29 -8.06 -12.61
N HIS A 129 3.29 -7.77 -13.44
CA HIS A 129 4.32 -8.76 -13.80
C HIS A 129 5.40 -8.91 -12.73
N ARG A 130 5.61 -7.88 -11.91
CA ARG A 130 6.66 -7.84 -10.89
C ARG A 130 6.25 -8.54 -9.60
N CYS A 131 4.98 -8.45 -9.25
CA CYS A 131 4.40 -9.02 -8.02
C CYS A 131 3.38 -10.13 -8.30
N GLY A 132 3.21 -10.56 -9.56
CA GLY A 132 2.30 -11.65 -9.91
C GLY A 132 0.82 -11.34 -9.65
N LEU A 133 0.41 -10.07 -9.73
CA LEU A 133 -0.93 -9.62 -9.37
C LEU A 133 -2.00 -10.26 -10.27
N ARG A 134 -3.09 -10.71 -9.64
CA ARG A 134 -4.25 -11.31 -10.29
C ARG A 134 -5.53 -10.57 -9.90
#